data_AF-A0A693UJI5-F1
#
_entry.id   AF-A0A693UJI5-F1
#
_cell.length_a   1.000
_cell.length_b   1.000
_cell.length_c   1.000
_cell.angle_alpha   90.00
_cell.angle_beta   90.00
_cell.angle_gamma   90.00
#
_symmetry.space_group_name_H-M   'P 1'
#
loop_
_entity.id
_entity.type
_entity.pdbx_description
1 polymer ?
#
loop_
_entity_poly.entity_id
_entity_poly.type
_entity_poly.pdbx_seq_one_letter_code
_entity_poly.pdbx_strand_id
1 'polypeptide(L)'
;MFKKLASSLILGSLLVSSAFAGDFLAKISNGALSDNSQGVKALNLDEMKQVKGGYLVGFINIGNNEIGALAITTINAHDAGVSFGNRDGSEIKYDKNGNYVPSKSGLCGIGVANCSAPSQNRLQEYMQVAGDPVLNALGYTVKRQVKISNLGQPYVLFTYGVIVYNYSSHTAYRINSNAVLNNNIIIKELAGKYKEQMESALGGWYPRR
;
A
#
# COMPACT_ATOMS: atom_id res chain seq x y z
N MET A 1 33.54 -14.28 55.61
CA MET A 1 33.62 -14.76 54.21
C MET A 1 32.44 -14.22 53.43
N PHE A 2 32.64 -13.13 52.69
CA PHE A 2 31.70 -12.59 51.73
C PHE A 2 31.81 -13.36 50.42
N LYS A 3 30.70 -13.88 49.88
CA LYS A 3 30.49 -14.09 48.43
C LYS A 3 29.04 -14.50 48.17
N LYS A 4 28.26 -13.56 47.63
CA LYS A 4 27.34 -13.68 46.48
C LYS A 4 26.41 -12.46 46.46
N LEU A 5 26.96 -11.34 45.98
CA LEU A 5 26.20 -10.22 45.44
C LEU A 5 26.31 -10.29 43.92
N ALA A 6 25.19 -10.55 43.23
CA ALA A 6 25.03 -10.25 41.82
C ALA A 6 23.53 -10.11 41.51
N SER A 7 22.96 -8.97 41.92
CA SER A 7 21.81 -8.37 41.24
C SER A 7 22.36 -7.40 40.18
N SER A 8 22.03 -7.61 38.90
CA SER A 8 21.99 -6.56 37.88
C SER A 8 21.34 -7.07 36.59
N LEU A 9 20.12 -6.59 36.35
CA LEU A 9 19.68 -5.92 35.12
C LEU A 9 20.51 -6.18 33.85
N ILE A 10 19.96 -6.90 32.86
CA ILE A 10 19.95 -6.48 31.44
C ILE A 10 18.65 -7.01 30.79
N LEU A 11 17.54 -6.32 31.05
CA LEU A 11 16.38 -6.27 30.16
C LEU A 11 16.50 -4.93 29.43
N GLY A 12 17.19 -4.90 28.28
CA GLY A 12 17.47 -3.64 27.60
C GLY A 12 18.49 -3.73 26.49
N SER A 13 18.06 -4.16 25.30
CA SER A 13 18.58 -3.66 24.02
C SER A 13 17.71 -4.18 22.88
N LEU A 14 16.46 -3.70 22.85
CA LEU A 14 15.59 -3.80 21.68
C LEU A 14 15.10 -2.40 21.31
N LEU A 15 16.04 -1.49 21.08
CA LEU A 15 15.80 -0.15 20.54
C LEU A 15 17.01 0.27 19.69
N VAL A 16 17.00 -0.13 18.42
CA VAL A 16 17.69 0.65 17.37
C VAL A 16 16.59 1.34 16.58
N SER A 17 16.24 2.53 17.06
CA SER A 17 15.21 3.39 16.50
C SER A 17 15.76 4.16 15.27
N SER A 18 15.05 4.05 14.15
CA SER A 18 14.64 5.17 13.27
C SER A 18 15.67 6.14 12.64
N ALA A 19 16.99 5.92 12.73
CA ALA A 19 17.96 6.89 12.19
C ALA A 19 18.04 7.00 10.64
N PHE A 20 17.35 6.15 9.87
CA PHE A 20 17.40 6.19 8.38
C PHE A 20 16.24 6.94 7.70
N ALA A 21 15.17 7.29 8.43
CA ALA A 21 14.00 7.92 7.84
C ALA A 21 14.11 9.46 7.73
N GLY A 22 14.83 10.10 8.67
CA GLY A 22 14.96 11.56 8.71
C GLY A 22 15.84 12.12 7.58
N ASP A 23 16.91 11.40 7.24
CA ASP A 23 17.90 11.87 6.26
C ASP A 23 17.44 11.68 4.80
N PHE A 24 16.50 10.75 4.59
CA PHE A 24 15.93 10.48 3.26
C PHE A 24 14.85 11.52 2.88
N LEU A 25 14.10 12.05 3.86
CA LEU A 25 13.03 13.02 3.62
C LEU A 25 13.56 14.42 3.27
N ALA A 26 14.65 14.87 3.91
CA ALA A 26 15.27 16.18 3.63
C ALA A 26 15.92 16.27 2.23
N LYS A 27 16.26 15.11 1.64
CA LYS A 27 16.96 15.01 0.35
C LYS A 27 16.01 14.95 -0.85
N ILE A 28 14.72 14.67 -0.61
CA ILE A 28 13.72 14.42 -1.66
C ILE A 28 12.86 15.67 -1.94
N SER A 29 12.73 16.58 -0.98
CA SER A 29 11.91 17.79 -1.09
C SER A 29 12.66 19.01 -1.60
N ASN A 30 13.41 18.91 -2.71
CA ASN A 30 14.07 20.06 -3.39
C ASN A 30 13.09 21.15 -3.92
N GLY A 31 11.94 21.36 -3.27
CA GLY A 31 11.32 22.66 -3.16
C GLY A 31 10.29 23.05 -4.21
N ALA A 32 9.83 22.16 -5.10
CA ALA A 32 8.83 22.58 -6.10
C ALA A 32 7.89 21.44 -6.56
N LEU A 33 6.59 21.66 -6.38
CA LEU A 33 5.48 20.88 -6.95
C LEU A 33 4.69 21.84 -7.87
N SER A 34 4.40 21.46 -9.11
CA SER A 34 3.46 22.18 -9.98
C SER A 34 2.63 21.17 -10.78
N ASP A 35 1.33 21.46 -10.87
CA ASP A 35 0.23 20.53 -11.10
C ASP A 35 -0.11 20.21 -12.57
N ASN A 36 -0.77 19.05 -12.72
CA ASN A 36 -1.11 18.27 -13.92
C ASN A 36 -1.82 18.98 -15.10
N SER A 37 -1.57 18.48 -16.32
CA SER A 37 -2.25 18.83 -17.59
C SER A 37 -3.52 17.99 -17.84
N GLN A 38 -4.56 18.61 -18.41
CA GLN A 38 -5.83 17.97 -18.81
C GLN A 38 -5.69 17.03 -20.02
N GLY A 39 -6.50 15.96 -20.10
CA GLY A 39 -6.65 15.10 -21.29
C GLY A 39 -6.64 13.58 -21.10
N VAL A 40 -6.87 13.03 -19.89
CA VAL A 40 -6.66 11.59 -19.63
C VAL A 40 -7.91 10.74 -19.89
N LYS A 41 -7.79 9.77 -20.81
CA LYS A 41 -8.81 8.74 -21.12
C LYS A 41 -8.68 7.53 -20.19
N ALA A 42 -9.80 7.00 -19.72
CA ALA A 42 -9.86 5.76 -18.93
C ALA A 42 -9.69 4.49 -19.80
N LEU A 43 -8.94 3.51 -19.31
CA LEU A 43 -8.55 2.27 -20.01
C LEU A 43 -9.35 1.03 -19.54
N ASN A 44 -9.44 -0.02 -20.38
CA ASN A 44 -10.13 -1.29 -20.10
C ASN A 44 -9.23 -2.40 -19.50
N LEU A 45 -9.81 -3.55 -19.11
CA LEU A 45 -9.15 -4.66 -18.40
C LEU A 45 -7.96 -5.33 -19.12
N ASP A 46 -7.95 -5.40 -20.45
CA ASP A 46 -6.82 -5.97 -21.20
C ASP A 46 -5.73 -4.92 -21.46
N GLU A 47 -6.13 -3.65 -21.61
CA GLU A 47 -5.20 -2.51 -21.64
C GLU A 47 -4.51 -2.34 -20.28
N MET A 48 -5.21 -2.60 -19.17
CA MET A 48 -4.66 -2.63 -17.81
C MET A 48 -3.55 -3.68 -17.61
N LYS A 49 -3.59 -4.81 -18.33
CA LYS A 49 -2.55 -5.85 -18.25
C LYS A 49 -1.24 -5.45 -18.93
N GLN A 50 -1.27 -4.45 -19.81
CA GLN A 50 -0.10 -3.94 -20.54
C GLN A 50 0.50 -2.67 -19.93
N VAL A 51 -0.04 -2.24 -18.79
CA VAL A 51 0.43 -1.08 -18.03
C VAL A 51 1.79 -1.41 -17.40
N LYS A 52 2.87 -0.91 -18.01
CA LYS A 52 4.26 -1.13 -17.55
C LYS A 52 4.77 -0.07 -16.55
N GLY A 53 3.86 0.54 -15.79
CA GLY A 53 4.16 1.65 -14.90
C GLY A 53 3.01 1.95 -13.94
N GLY A 54 3.36 2.52 -12.80
CA GLY A 54 2.45 2.68 -11.67
C GLY A 54 2.11 1.35 -10.99
N TYR A 55 1.55 1.45 -9.79
CA TYR A 55 1.28 0.27 -9.00
C TYR A 55 0.04 -0.42 -9.58
N LEU A 56 0.14 -1.73 -9.70
CA LEU A 56 -0.97 -2.58 -10.07
C LEU A 56 -1.99 -2.62 -8.94
N VAL A 57 -3.24 -2.90 -9.28
CA VAL A 57 -4.29 -3.08 -8.28
C VAL A 57 -4.78 -4.51 -8.29
N GLY A 58 -4.61 -5.20 -7.15
CA GLY A 58 -5.16 -6.53 -6.92
C GLY A 58 -6.34 -6.49 -5.96
N PHE A 59 -7.39 -7.26 -6.21
CA PHE A 59 -8.49 -7.42 -5.27
C PHE A 59 -8.35 -8.71 -4.49
N ILE A 60 -8.57 -8.65 -3.17
CA ILE A 60 -8.55 -9.82 -2.29
C ILE A 60 -9.84 -9.93 -1.48
N ASN A 61 -10.22 -11.15 -1.14
CA ASN A 61 -11.23 -11.42 -0.13
C ASN A 61 -10.55 -11.61 1.23
N ILE A 62 -10.94 -10.82 2.21
CA ILE A 62 -10.35 -10.84 3.56
C ILE A 62 -11.17 -11.75 4.50
N GLY A 63 -12.41 -12.09 4.12
CA GLY A 63 -13.37 -12.83 4.91
C GLY A 63 -14.31 -11.92 5.70
N ASN A 64 -15.34 -12.50 6.34
CA ASN A 64 -16.32 -11.74 7.14
C ASN A 64 -16.98 -10.57 6.37
N ASN A 65 -17.31 -10.80 5.10
CA ASN A 65 -17.91 -9.82 4.20
C ASN A 65 -17.07 -8.55 4.02
N GLU A 66 -15.75 -8.74 3.96
CA GLU A 66 -14.75 -7.72 3.72
C GLU A 66 -13.86 -8.07 2.52
N ILE A 67 -13.62 -7.08 1.68
CA ILE A 67 -12.73 -7.17 0.53
C ILE A 67 -11.71 -6.04 0.57
N GLY A 68 -10.56 -6.26 -0.07
CA GLY A 68 -9.47 -5.29 -0.14
C GLY A 68 -9.07 -4.99 -1.59
N ALA A 69 -8.69 -3.74 -1.85
CA ALA A 69 -7.95 -3.33 -3.04
C ALA A 69 -6.50 -3.06 -2.63
N LEU A 70 -5.55 -3.77 -3.22
CA LEU A 70 -4.13 -3.73 -2.91
C LEU A 70 -3.38 -2.92 -3.96
N ALA A 71 -2.57 -1.96 -3.53
CA ALA A 71 -1.53 -1.35 -4.34
C ALA A 71 -0.30 -2.26 -4.38
N ILE A 72 -0.03 -2.84 -5.55
CA ILE A 72 1.05 -3.80 -5.80
C ILE A 72 2.10 -3.10 -6.65
N THR A 73 3.27 -2.84 -6.06
CA THR A 73 4.37 -2.19 -6.77
C THR A 73 4.96 -3.09 -7.85
N THR A 74 5.42 -2.46 -8.92
CA THR A 74 6.16 -3.07 -10.02
C THR A 74 7.66 -2.94 -9.80
N ILE A 75 8.43 -3.89 -10.32
CA ILE A 75 9.85 -4.05 -10.02
C ILE A 75 10.62 -4.12 -11.33
N ASN A 76 11.76 -3.44 -11.37
CA ASN A 76 12.72 -3.48 -12.46
C ASN A 76 14.04 -4.04 -11.95
N ALA A 77 14.28 -5.32 -12.19
CA ALA A 77 15.55 -5.98 -11.84
C ALA A 77 16.21 -6.67 -13.05
N HIS A 78 15.83 -6.28 -14.27
CA HIS A 78 16.38 -6.86 -15.49
C HIS A 78 17.89 -6.67 -15.62
N ASP A 79 18.43 -5.55 -15.11
CA ASP A 79 19.87 -5.30 -15.09
C ASP A 79 20.62 -6.36 -14.25
N ALA A 80 19.94 -6.93 -13.23
CA ALA A 80 20.44 -8.03 -12.40
C ALA A 80 20.12 -9.42 -12.96
N GLY A 81 19.48 -9.51 -14.14
CA GLY A 81 19.05 -10.77 -14.74
C GLY A 81 17.80 -11.39 -14.12
N VAL A 82 17.01 -10.63 -13.34
CA VAL A 82 15.79 -11.11 -12.66
C VAL A 82 14.54 -10.49 -13.30
N SER A 83 13.50 -11.32 -13.52
CA SER A 83 12.17 -10.90 -13.94
C SER A 83 11.14 -11.29 -12.87
N PHE A 84 10.23 -10.37 -12.59
CA PHE A 84 9.10 -10.51 -11.69
C PHE A 84 7.78 -10.78 -12.45
N GLY A 85 7.87 -11.16 -13.73
CA GLY A 85 6.74 -11.54 -14.57
C GLY A 85 5.68 -10.45 -14.63
N ASN A 86 4.48 -10.73 -14.10
CA ASN A 86 3.36 -9.77 -14.09
C ASN A 86 3.63 -8.50 -13.26
N ARG A 87 4.69 -8.48 -12.43
CA ARG A 87 5.11 -7.30 -11.67
C ARG A 87 6.31 -6.59 -12.30
N ASP A 88 6.76 -6.96 -13.50
CA ASP A 88 7.82 -6.20 -14.19
C ASP A 88 7.32 -4.79 -14.52
N GLY A 89 8.09 -3.78 -14.13
CA GLY A 89 7.74 -2.38 -14.42
C GLY A 89 8.85 -1.41 -14.09
N SER A 90 8.50 -0.27 -13.49
CA SER A 90 9.40 0.89 -13.39
C SER A 90 9.51 1.50 -11.99
N GLU A 91 8.75 1.00 -11.01
CA GLU A 91 8.63 1.67 -9.71
C GLU A 91 9.78 1.37 -8.75
N ILE A 92 10.17 0.09 -8.62
CA ILE A 92 11.27 -0.33 -7.75
C ILE A 92 12.44 -0.78 -8.61
N LYS A 93 13.53 -0.01 -8.67
CA LYS A 93 14.70 -0.30 -9.51
C LYS A 93 15.80 -1.01 -8.72
N TYR A 94 16.37 -2.04 -9.32
CA TYR A 94 17.60 -2.71 -8.88
C TYR A 94 18.72 -2.52 -9.92
N ASP A 95 19.96 -2.43 -9.44
CA ASP A 95 21.15 -2.39 -10.28
C ASP A 95 21.62 -3.81 -10.68
N LYS A 96 22.64 -3.89 -11.53
CA LYS A 96 23.21 -5.16 -12.01
C LYS A 96 23.77 -6.08 -10.93
N ASN A 97 24.06 -5.54 -9.74
CA ASN A 97 24.58 -6.30 -8.61
C ASN A 97 23.44 -6.75 -7.68
N GLY A 98 22.17 -6.45 -8.02
CA GLY A 98 21.01 -6.75 -7.18
C GLY A 98 20.79 -5.75 -6.05
N ASN A 99 21.39 -4.56 -6.08
CA ASN A 99 21.16 -3.53 -5.06
C ASN A 99 19.96 -2.66 -5.43
N TYR A 100 19.13 -2.34 -4.45
CA TYR A 100 18.05 -1.36 -4.61
C TYR A 100 18.61 0.03 -4.94
N VAL A 101 17.98 0.73 -5.89
CA VAL A 101 18.40 2.05 -6.39
C VAL A 101 17.33 3.10 -6.03
N PRO A 102 17.40 3.74 -4.85
CA PRO A 102 16.39 4.70 -4.40
C PRO A 102 16.20 5.89 -5.36
N SER A 103 17.30 6.38 -5.95
CA SER A 103 17.29 7.54 -6.86
C SER A 103 16.52 7.31 -8.16
N LYS A 104 16.27 6.04 -8.52
CA LYS A 104 15.53 5.64 -9.72
C LYS A 104 14.22 4.94 -9.38
N SER A 105 13.86 4.91 -8.11
CA SER A 105 12.66 4.26 -7.61
C SER A 105 11.64 5.29 -7.15
N GLY A 106 10.37 5.01 -7.33
CA GLY A 106 9.26 5.83 -6.89
C GLY A 106 7.93 5.15 -7.24
N LEU A 107 6.80 5.71 -6.81
CA LEU A 107 5.49 5.22 -7.22
C LEU A 107 4.80 6.21 -8.15
N CYS A 108 4.13 5.69 -9.18
CA CYS A 108 3.25 6.52 -10.00
C CYS A 108 1.86 6.64 -9.36
N GLY A 109 1.02 7.48 -9.97
CA GLY A 109 -0.42 7.52 -9.73
C GLY A 109 -1.12 6.22 -10.10
N ILE A 110 -2.25 5.93 -9.45
CA ILE A 110 -3.13 4.85 -9.86
C ILE A 110 -3.52 4.95 -11.35
N GLY A 111 -3.34 3.87 -12.10
CA GLY A 111 -3.70 3.79 -13.53
C GLY A 111 -2.78 4.56 -14.48
N VAL A 112 -1.58 4.99 -14.03
CA VAL A 112 -0.60 5.68 -14.88
C VAL A 112 0.36 4.67 -15.51
N ALA A 113 0.13 4.31 -16.77
CA ALA A 113 0.84 3.22 -17.46
C ALA A 113 2.34 3.42 -17.65
N ASN A 114 2.81 4.66 -17.72
CA ASN A 114 4.22 5.01 -17.71
C ASN A 114 4.30 6.38 -17.05
N CYS A 115 5.04 6.50 -15.94
CA CYS A 115 5.39 7.81 -15.42
C CYS A 115 6.88 8.05 -15.67
N SER A 116 7.18 9.14 -16.40
CA SER A 116 8.54 9.54 -16.73
C SER A 116 9.36 9.90 -15.48
N ALA A 117 8.68 10.24 -14.39
CA ALA A 117 9.25 10.59 -13.09
C ALA A 117 8.39 9.99 -11.95
N PRO A 118 8.63 8.74 -11.55
CA PRO A 118 7.94 8.15 -10.41
C PRO A 118 8.25 8.93 -9.12
N SER A 119 7.23 9.13 -8.29
CA SER A 119 7.37 9.98 -7.11
C SER A 119 8.01 9.21 -5.96
N GLN A 120 9.17 9.70 -5.50
CA GLN A 120 9.82 9.19 -4.30
C GLN A 120 9.01 9.43 -3.04
N ASN A 121 8.31 10.58 -2.93
CA ASN A 121 7.43 10.86 -1.79
C ASN A 121 6.32 9.83 -1.66
N ARG A 122 5.69 9.47 -2.78
CA ARG A 122 4.65 8.43 -2.79
C ARG A 122 5.20 7.08 -2.35
N LEU A 123 6.40 6.73 -2.82
CA LEU A 123 7.09 5.50 -2.40
C LEU A 123 7.45 5.53 -0.91
N GLN A 124 7.91 6.67 -0.39
CA GLN A 124 8.14 6.83 1.05
C GLN A 124 6.87 6.65 1.86
N GLU A 125 5.78 7.32 1.50
CA GLU A 125 4.48 7.18 2.19
C GLU A 125 3.99 5.74 2.17
N TYR A 126 4.17 5.04 1.05
CA TYR A 126 3.88 3.63 0.94
C TYR A 126 4.74 2.81 1.92
N MET A 127 6.06 2.97 1.88
CA MET A 127 7.01 2.18 2.68
C MET A 127 6.92 2.48 4.18
N GLN A 128 6.53 3.69 4.57
CA GLN A 128 6.28 4.05 5.97
C GLN A 128 5.16 3.22 6.59
N VAL A 129 4.22 2.71 5.78
CA VAL A 129 3.10 1.88 6.25
C VAL A 129 3.34 0.40 5.95
N ALA A 130 3.67 0.07 4.71
CA ALA A 130 3.78 -1.31 4.24
C ALA A 130 5.17 -1.93 4.44
N GLY A 131 6.19 -1.14 4.75
CA GLY A 131 7.57 -1.61 4.80
C GLY A 131 8.10 -1.91 3.40
N ASP A 132 8.76 -3.07 3.24
CA ASP A 132 9.37 -3.49 1.98
C ASP A 132 8.31 -3.69 0.87
N PRO A 133 8.35 -2.89 -0.22
CA PRO A 133 7.36 -2.96 -1.29
C PRO A 133 7.50 -4.21 -2.17
N VAL A 134 8.62 -4.92 -2.12
CA VAL A 134 8.77 -6.21 -2.83
C VAL A 134 7.98 -7.30 -2.11
N LEU A 135 7.98 -7.28 -0.78
CA LEU A 135 7.37 -8.30 0.07
C LEU A 135 5.91 -8.00 0.45
N ASN A 136 5.53 -6.72 0.47
CA ASN A 136 4.24 -6.28 0.99
C ASN A 136 3.47 -5.38 0.01
N ALA A 137 2.14 -5.52 0.02
CA ALA A 137 1.16 -4.65 -0.63
C ALA A 137 0.48 -3.75 0.40
N LEU A 138 0.30 -2.46 0.11
CA LEU A 138 -0.56 -1.58 0.90
C LEU A 138 -2.00 -1.67 0.38
N GLY A 139 -3.01 -1.81 1.24
CA GLY A 139 -4.38 -2.01 0.79
C GLY A 139 -5.43 -1.19 1.52
N TYR A 140 -6.45 -0.78 0.78
CA TYR A 140 -7.70 -0.20 1.29
C TYR A 140 -8.77 -1.29 1.36
N THR A 141 -9.56 -1.31 2.44
CA THR A 141 -10.60 -2.33 2.63
C THR A 141 -11.98 -1.75 2.81
N VAL A 142 -12.98 -2.51 2.36
CA VAL A 142 -14.40 -2.23 2.57
C VAL A 142 -15.02 -3.47 3.20
N LYS A 143 -15.66 -3.29 4.35
CA LYS A 143 -16.41 -4.33 5.05
C LYS A 143 -17.86 -3.93 5.18
N ARG A 144 -18.76 -4.84 4.81
CA ARG A 144 -20.20 -4.63 4.91
C ARG A 144 -20.79 -5.41 6.07
N GLN A 145 -21.56 -4.72 6.90
CA GLN A 145 -22.30 -5.29 8.02
C GLN A 145 -23.80 -4.99 7.85
N VAL A 146 -24.66 -5.94 8.17
CA VAL A 146 -26.09 -5.69 8.36
C VAL A 146 -26.33 -5.61 9.86
N LYS A 147 -26.82 -4.47 10.33
CA LYS A 147 -27.14 -4.22 11.73
C LYS A 147 -28.63 -4.03 11.90
N ILE A 148 -29.12 -4.23 13.12
CA ILE A 148 -30.51 -3.98 13.49
C ILE A 148 -30.54 -2.69 14.31
N SER A 149 -31.39 -1.74 13.93
CA SER A 149 -31.61 -0.50 14.68
C SER A 149 -32.42 -0.77 15.95
N ASN A 150 -32.48 0.21 16.86
CA ASN A 150 -33.30 0.13 18.08
C ASN A 150 -34.80 -0.07 17.79
N LEU A 151 -35.24 0.21 16.55
CA LEU A 151 -36.62 0.00 16.09
C LEU A 151 -36.83 -1.37 15.42
N GLY A 152 -35.85 -2.28 15.49
CA GLY A 152 -35.93 -3.60 14.85
C GLY A 152 -35.72 -3.59 13.33
N GLN A 153 -35.46 -2.42 12.73
CA GLN A 153 -35.28 -2.30 11.29
C GLN A 153 -33.82 -2.59 10.89
N PRO A 154 -33.56 -3.50 9.93
CA PRO A 154 -32.21 -3.78 9.45
C PRO A 154 -31.68 -2.64 8.59
N TYR A 155 -30.38 -2.34 8.73
CA TYR A 155 -29.67 -1.36 7.90
C TYR A 155 -28.27 -1.85 7.56
N VAL A 156 -27.73 -1.37 6.44
CA VAL A 156 -26.36 -1.66 6.02
C VAL A 156 -25.41 -0.62 6.59
N LEU A 157 -24.30 -1.09 7.15
CA LEU A 157 -23.17 -0.27 7.57
C LEU A 157 -21.92 -0.75 6.82
N PHE A 158 -21.30 0.15 6.07
CA PHE A 158 -19.95 -0.06 5.56
C PHE A 158 -18.92 0.52 6.51
N THR A 159 -17.83 -0.22 6.70
CA THR A 159 -16.66 0.22 7.44
C THR A 159 -15.43 0.08 6.54
N TYR A 160 -14.49 1.00 6.72
CA TYR A 160 -13.32 1.12 5.87
C TYR A 160 -12.06 0.92 6.68
N GLY A 161 -11.03 0.39 6.04
CA GLY A 161 -9.78 0.08 6.73
C GLY A 161 -8.57 0.12 5.82
N VAL A 162 -7.42 -0.06 6.47
CA VAL A 162 -6.13 -0.18 5.81
C VAL A 162 -5.50 -1.50 6.23
N ILE A 163 -4.90 -2.20 5.27
CA ILE A 163 -4.15 -3.42 5.51
C ILE A 163 -2.78 -3.37 4.85
N VAL A 164 -1.89 -4.20 5.36
CA VAL A 164 -0.66 -4.59 4.68
C VAL A 164 -0.77 -6.09 4.36
N TYR A 165 -0.69 -6.44 3.09
CA TYR A 165 -0.75 -7.82 2.62
C TYR A 165 0.65 -8.32 2.30
N ASN A 166 1.08 -9.43 2.92
CA ASN A 166 2.37 -10.03 2.63
C ASN A 166 2.23 -11.07 1.51
N TYR A 167 3.01 -10.92 0.44
CA TYR A 167 2.93 -11.81 -0.72
C TYR A 167 3.43 -13.24 -0.43
N SER A 168 4.36 -13.40 0.52
CA SER A 168 4.95 -14.70 0.85
C SER A 168 4.02 -15.52 1.74
N SER A 169 3.60 -14.96 2.87
CA SER A 169 2.72 -15.67 3.82
C SER A 169 1.24 -15.65 3.43
N HIS A 170 0.85 -14.83 2.45
CA HIS A 170 -0.55 -14.65 2.04
C HIS A 170 -1.45 -14.14 3.18
N THR A 171 -0.87 -13.37 4.10
CA THR A 171 -1.55 -12.82 5.27
C THR A 171 -1.78 -11.32 5.13
N ALA A 172 -2.93 -10.85 5.61
CA ALA A 172 -3.25 -9.43 5.70
C ALA A 172 -3.22 -8.96 7.16
N TYR A 173 -2.45 -7.91 7.44
CA TYR A 173 -2.35 -7.28 8.75
C TYR A 173 -3.09 -5.95 8.75
N ARG A 174 -3.89 -5.69 9.79
CA ARG A 174 -4.66 -4.45 9.90
C ARG A 174 -3.79 -3.29 10.38
N ILE A 175 -3.92 -2.14 9.73
CA ILE A 175 -3.33 -0.88 10.19
C ILE A 175 -4.42 -0.07 10.88
N ASN A 176 -4.35 -0.01 12.21
CA ASN A 176 -5.29 0.72 13.05
C ASN A 176 -4.89 2.20 13.16
N SER A 177 -4.90 2.94 12.04
CA SER A 177 -4.55 4.35 12.02
C SER A 177 -5.50 5.14 11.12
N ASN A 178 -6.30 6.02 11.75
CA ASN A 178 -7.15 6.97 11.04
C ASN A 178 -6.33 7.96 10.20
N ALA A 179 -5.11 8.29 10.63
CA ALA A 179 -4.22 9.16 9.85
C ALA A 179 -3.85 8.48 8.52
N VAL A 180 -3.50 7.19 8.55
CA VAL A 180 -3.20 6.44 7.31
C VAL A 180 -4.45 6.32 6.43
N LEU A 181 -5.60 5.95 7.01
CA LEU A 181 -6.84 5.79 6.25
C LEU A 181 -7.26 7.08 5.53
N ASN A 182 -7.13 8.23 6.18
CA ASN A 182 -7.67 9.49 5.68
C ASN A 182 -6.64 10.34 4.90
N ASN A 183 -5.34 10.16 5.15
CA ASN A 183 -4.30 11.06 4.63
C ASN A 183 -3.27 10.37 3.72
N ASN A 184 -3.07 9.05 3.80
CA ASN A 184 -2.12 8.37 2.91
C ASN A 184 -2.60 8.44 1.46
N ILE A 185 -1.76 8.95 0.55
CA ILE A 185 -2.17 9.23 -0.83
C ILE A 185 -2.61 7.97 -1.57
N ILE A 186 -1.91 6.85 -1.36
CA ILE A 186 -2.19 5.57 -2.02
C ILE A 186 -3.54 5.02 -1.55
N ILE A 187 -3.81 5.09 -0.24
CA ILE A 187 -5.11 4.68 0.31
C ILE A 187 -6.25 5.56 -0.20
N LYS A 188 -6.05 6.88 -0.27
CA LYS A 188 -7.06 7.80 -0.81
C LYS A 188 -7.36 7.53 -2.28
N GLU A 189 -6.34 7.19 -3.08
CA GLU A 189 -6.52 6.83 -4.49
C GLU A 189 -7.29 5.52 -4.65
N LEU A 190 -6.92 4.49 -3.87
CA LEU A 190 -7.65 3.22 -3.86
C LEU A 190 -9.11 3.43 -3.42
N ALA A 191 -9.33 4.21 -2.36
CA ALA A 191 -10.67 4.53 -1.86
C ALA A 191 -11.47 5.30 -2.90
N GLY A 192 -10.91 6.38 -3.46
CA GLY A 192 -11.59 7.22 -4.45
C GLY A 192 -11.96 6.47 -5.72
N LYS A 193 -11.15 5.49 -6.13
CA LYS A 193 -11.40 4.72 -7.37
C LYS A 193 -12.29 3.50 -7.17
N TYR A 194 -12.17 2.80 -6.04
CA TYR A 194 -12.76 1.45 -5.89
C TYR A 194 -13.80 1.32 -4.78
N LYS A 195 -14.01 2.33 -3.94
CA LYS A 195 -14.99 2.25 -2.84
C LYS A 195 -16.36 1.81 -3.32
N GLU A 196 -16.96 2.49 -4.29
CA GLU A 196 -18.33 2.19 -4.75
C GLU A 196 -18.42 0.80 -5.40
N GLN A 197 -17.42 0.44 -6.20
CA GLN A 197 -17.32 -0.89 -6.80
C GLN A 197 -17.27 -1.98 -5.71
N MET A 198 -16.48 -1.77 -4.67
CA MET A 198 -16.33 -2.72 -3.57
C MET A 198 -17.61 -2.80 -2.72
N GLU A 199 -18.26 -1.67 -2.44
CA GLU A 199 -19.55 -1.64 -1.75
C GLU A 199 -20.63 -2.41 -2.53
N SER A 200 -20.69 -2.20 -3.86
CA SER A 200 -21.58 -2.91 -4.76
C SER A 200 -21.30 -4.43 -4.79
N ALA A 201 -20.01 -4.81 -4.89
CA ALA A 201 -19.59 -6.21 -4.88
C ALA A 201 -20.00 -6.95 -3.59
N LEU A 202 -20.09 -6.23 -2.47
CA LEU A 202 -20.56 -6.75 -1.18
C LEU A 202 -22.09 -6.79 -1.04
N GLY A 203 -22.85 -6.44 -2.09
CA GLY A 203 -24.32 -6.42 -2.10
C GLY A 203 -24.94 -5.05 -1.81
N GLY A 204 -24.15 -3.98 -1.80
CA GLY A 204 -24.63 -2.61 -1.70
C GLY A 204 -25.40 -2.30 -0.42
N TRP A 205 -26.26 -1.28 -0.51
CA TRP A 205 -26.99 -0.69 0.62
C TRP A 205 -28.31 -1.37 0.95
N TYR A 206 -28.67 -2.44 0.23
CA TYR A 206 -29.92 -3.15 0.48
C TYR A 206 -29.73 -4.21 1.59
N PRO A 207 -30.46 -4.14 2.72
CA PRO A 207 -30.19 -5.00 3.89
C PRO A 207 -30.59 -6.46 3.71
N ARG A 208 -31.55 -6.76 2.81
CA ARG A 208 -32.07 -8.11 2.55
C ARG A 208 -31.55 -8.58 1.20
N ARG A 209 -31.06 -9.80 1.07
CA ARG A 209 -30.71 -10.37 -0.23
C ARG A 209 -31.57 -11.59 -0.47
#